data_AF-A0A2K1QYU4-F1
#
_entry.id   AF-A0A2K1QYU4-F1
#
_cell.length_a   1.000
_cell.length_b   1.000
_cell.length_c   1.000
_cell.angle_alpha   90.00
_cell.angle_beta   90.00
_cell.angle_gamma   90.00
#
_symmetry.space_group_name_H-M   'P 1'
#
loop_
_entity.id
_entity.type
_entity.pdbx_description
1 polymer ?
#
loop_
_entity_poly.entity_id
_entity_poly.type
_entity_poly.pdbx_seq_one_letter_code
_entity_poly.pdbx_strand_id
1 'polypeptide(L)'
;MSQKFPVLFTIGISNKHDVILVDPSSSMKDLYSQIQSIIEKSPNCEEKLSKYSKTKSTHTVTGVKVRWSGEPREARLWPSGTIITEDNIEASLNLVALHSGKDVLEVEVSTKEVEVEKKE
;
A
#
# COMPACT_ATOMS: atom_id res chain seq x y z
N MET A 1 -8.16 23.37 -1.63
CA MET A 1 -8.88 22.08 -1.77
C MET A 1 -7.96 21.16 -2.54
N SER A 2 -7.28 20.25 -1.84
CA SER A 2 -6.44 19.26 -2.52
C SER A 2 -7.37 18.22 -3.15
N GLN A 3 -7.25 18.00 -4.46
CA GLN A 3 -8.09 17.03 -5.15
C GLN A 3 -7.54 15.63 -4.89
N LYS A 4 -8.42 14.69 -4.52
CA LYS A 4 -8.03 13.28 -4.41
C LYS A 4 -7.43 12.80 -5.73
N PHE A 5 -6.34 12.05 -5.65
CA PHE A 5 -5.65 11.52 -6.81
C PHE A 5 -5.63 9.99 -6.79
N PRO A 6 -5.69 9.33 -7.95
CA PRO A 6 -5.52 7.89 -8.03
C PRO A 6 -4.04 7.54 -7.85
N VAL A 7 -3.76 6.53 -7.04
CA VAL A 7 -2.43 5.95 -6.88
C VAL A 7 -2.52 4.43 -6.90
N LEU A 8 -1.55 3.83 -7.58
CA LEU A 8 -1.42 2.40 -7.72
C LEU A 8 -0.60 1.88 -6.54
N PHE A 9 -1.02 0.77 -5.93
CA PHE A 9 -0.29 0.14 -4.85
C PHE A 9 -0.08 -1.36 -5.10
N THR A 10 0.96 -1.91 -4.49
CA THR A 10 1.30 -3.33 -4.49
C THR A 10 1.61 -3.81 -3.09
N ILE A 11 1.40 -5.10 -2.83
CA ILE A 11 1.73 -5.75 -1.56
C ILE A 11 3.08 -6.44 -1.71
N GLY A 12 4.11 -5.92 -1.04
CA GLY A 12 5.49 -6.43 -1.12
C GLY A 12 6.02 -6.53 -2.56
N ILE A 13 6.48 -7.73 -2.94
CA ILE A 13 7.02 -8.03 -4.28
C ILE A 13 5.96 -8.67 -5.19
N SER A 14 4.67 -8.49 -4.89
CA SER A 14 3.59 -9.02 -5.72
C SER A 14 3.56 -8.34 -7.09
N ASN A 15 3.25 -9.14 -8.12
CA ASN A 15 2.94 -8.64 -9.47
C ASN A 15 1.48 -8.20 -9.60
N LYS A 16 0.66 -8.42 -8.56
CA LYS A 16 -0.69 -7.89 -8.52
C LYS A 16 -0.70 -6.49 -7.92
N HIS A 17 -1.52 -5.64 -8.51
CA HIS A 17 -1.65 -4.24 -8.15
C HIS A 17 -3.10 -3.90 -7.95
N ASP A 18 -3.34 -2.89 -7.13
CA ASP A 18 -4.67 -2.32 -6.95
C ASP A 18 -4.57 -0.78 -6.92
N VAL A 19 -5.70 -0.09 -7.00
CA VAL A 19 -5.74 1.37 -7.17
C VAL A 19 -6.63 2.01 -6.10
N ILE A 20 -6.14 3.10 -5.51
CA ILE A 20 -6.85 3.85 -4.48
C ILE A 20 -6.89 5.33 -4.78
N LEU A 21 -7.97 5.99 -4.36
CA LEU A 21 -8.06 7.45 -4.34
C LEU A 21 -7.59 7.95 -2.98
N VAL A 22 -6.50 8.71 -2.97
CA VAL A 22 -5.88 9.24 -1.76
C VAL A 22 -6.01 10.76 -1.72
N ASP A 23 -6.26 11.31 -0.53
CA ASP A 23 -6.13 12.75 -0.29
C ASP A 23 -4.67 13.04 0.08
N PRO A 24 -4.00 14.03 -0.54
CA PRO A 24 -2.64 14.40 -0.16
C PRO A 24 -2.49 14.79 1.32
N SER A 25 -3.58 15.19 1.96
CA SER A 25 -3.64 15.60 3.38
C SER A 25 -4.03 14.44 4.31
N SER A 26 -4.12 13.21 3.80
CA SER A 26 -4.45 12.03 4.60
C SER A 26 -3.40 11.74 5.66
N SER A 27 -3.84 11.32 6.85
CA SER A 27 -2.94 10.84 7.89
C SER A 27 -2.46 9.41 7.61
N MET A 28 -1.38 8.99 8.27
CA MET A 28 -0.84 7.63 8.13
C MET A 28 -1.88 6.57 8.52
N LYS A 29 -2.65 6.86 9.58
CA LYS A 29 -3.72 5.99 10.07
C LYS A 29 -4.83 5.83 9.04
N ASP A 30 -5.23 6.93 8.38
CA ASP A 30 -6.28 6.89 7.36
C ASP A 30 -5.83 6.09 6.14
N LEU A 31 -4.59 6.33 5.68
CA LEU A 31 -3.99 5.59 4.57
C LEU A 31 -3.92 4.08 4.87
N TYR A 32 -3.45 3.71 6.06
CA TYR A 32 -3.41 2.30 6.49
C TYR A 32 -4.79 1.67 6.57
N SER A 33 -5.76 2.36 7.17
CA SER A 33 -7.12 1.85 7.30
C SER A 33 -7.78 1.63 5.92
N GLN A 34 -7.54 2.56 4.98
CA GLN A 34 -8.05 2.46 3.62
C GLN A 34 -7.43 1.28 2.87
N ILE A 35 -6.09 1.16 2.89
CA ILE A 35 -5.37 0.06 2.24
C ILE A 35 -5.79 -1.28 2.85
N GLN A 36 -5.85 -1.38 4.17
CA GLN A 36 -6.29 -2.57 4.89
C GLN A 36 -7.68 -3.04 4.45
N SER A 37 -8.66 -2.12 4.38
CA SER A 37 -10.01 -2.46 3.93
C SER A 37 -10.04 -2.98 2.49
N ILE A 38 -9.08 -2.60 1.64
CA ILE A 38 -9.03 -3.05 0.24
C ILE A 38 -8.36 -4.40 0.16
N ILE A 39 -7.29 -4.62 0.92
CA ILE A 39 -6.62 -5.92 1.01
C ILE A 39 -7.62 -7.01 1.41
N GLU A 40 -8.54 -6.72 2.33
CA GLU A 40 -9.55 -7.68 2.80
C GLU A 40 -10.68 -7.97 1.80
N LYS A 41 -10.94 -7.05 0.86
CA LYS A 41 -12.12 -7.10 -0.03
C LYS A 41 -11.78 -7.34 -1.49
N SER A 42 -10.55 -7.02 -1.90
CA SER A 42 -10.18 -6.98 -3.31
C SER A 42 -9.58 -8.30 -3.79
N PRO A 43 -10.11 -8.89 -4.88
CA PRO A 43 -9.51 -10.07 -5.52
C PRO A 43 -8.13 -9.79 -6.15
N ASN A 44 -7.80 -8.51 -6.36
CA ASN A 44 -6.46 -8.10 -6.81
C ASN A 44 -5.42 -8.22 -5.68
N CYS A 45 -5.84 -8.12 -4.42
CA CYS A 45 -4.98 -8.35 -3.26
C CYS A 45 -4.98 -9.82 -2.81
N GLU A 46 -5.86 -10.62 -3.39
CA GLU A 46 -6.01 -12.04 -3.11
C GLU A 46 -4.92 -12.85 -3.84
N GLU A 47 -3.68 -12.84 -3.34
CA GLU A 47 -2.67 -13.85 -3.71
C GLU A 47 -1.94 -14.50 -2.53
N LYS A 48 -1.86 -15.83 -2.62
CA LYS A 48 -1.17 -16.82 -1.76
C LYS A 48 -1.66 -17.05 -0.33
N LEU A 49 -2.74 -16.42 0.13
CA LEU A 49 -3.22 -16.63 1.51
C LEU A 49 -4.26 -17.75 1.64
N SER A 50 -4.97 -18.04 0.55
CA SER A 50 -6.12 -18.96 0.56
C SER A 50 -5.82 -20.35 -0.03
N LYS A 51 -4.67 -20.58 -0.68
CA LYS A 51 -4.42 -21.85 -1.40
C LYS A 51 -3.87 -23.00 -0.52
N TYR A 52 -3.39 -22.72 0.71
CA TYR A 52 -2.80 -23.74 1.59
C TYR A 52 -3.21 -23.68 3.06
N SER A 53 -3.91 -22.63 3.49
CA SER A 53 -4.26 -22.47 4.91
C SER A 53 -5.65 -23.02 5.20
N LYS A 54 -5.73 -24.03 6.07
CA LYS A 54 -6.98 -24.45 6.73
C LYS A 54 -7.38 -23.49 7.87
N THR A 55 -6.64 -22.41 8.04
CA THR A 55 -6.69 -21.47 9.16
C THR A 55 -6.95 -20.06 8.62
N LYS A 56 -7.78 -19.26 9.30
CA LYS A 56 -7.98 -17.86 8.89
C LYS A 56 -6.66 -17.10 9.11
N SER A 57 -6.08 -16.53 8.06
CA SER A 57 -4.98 -15.58 8.19
C SER A 57 -5.52 -14.17 8.33
N THR A 58 -4.93 -13.39 9.23
CA THR A 58 -5.17 -11.96 9.35
C THR A 58 -3.98 -11.21 8.77
N HIS A 59 -4.29 -10.21 7.93
CA HIS A 59 -3.32 -9.32 7.33
C HIS A 59 -3.32 -8.02 8.10
N THR A 60 -2.15 -7.45 8.36
CA THR A 60 -2.03 -6.13 8.97
C THR A 60 -0.98 -5.35 8.20
N VAL A 61 -1.37 -4.19 7.66
CA VAL A 61 -0.43 -3.24 7.07
C VAL A 61 0.55 -2.76 8.13
N THR A 62 1.84 -2.96 7.90
CA THR A 62 2.92 -2.58 8.82
C THR A 62 3.75 -1.40 8.32
N GLY A 63 3.75 -1.15 7.01
CA GLY A 63 4.57 -0.13 6.39
C GLY A 63 4.06 0.25 5.00
N VAL A 64 4.33 1.49 4.60
CA VAL A 64 4.12 1.96 3.22
C VAL A 64 5.36 2.71 2.76
N LYS A 65 5.79 2.41 1.53
CA LYS A 65 6.91 3.03 0.85
C LYS A 65 6.46 3.51 -0.52
N VAL A 66 6.88 4.69 -0.95
CA VAL A 66 6.73 5.10 -2.34
C VAL A 66 7.87 4.51 -3.15
N ARG A 67 7.56 3.77 -4.21
CA ARG A 67 8.49 3.46 -5.30
C ARG A 67 8.38 4.55 -6.34
N TRP A 68 9.45 5.32 -6.48
CA TRP A 68 9.47 6.44 -7.41
C TRP A 68 9.73 5.97 -8.83
N SER A 69 8.98 6.52 -9.78
CA SER A 69 9.25 6.30 -11.19
C SER A 69 10.55 6.99 -11.60
N GLY A 70 11.41 6.26 -12.32
CA GLY A 70 12.66 6.77 -12.87
C GLY A 70 12.48 7.75 -14.03
N GLU A 71 11.26 8.00 -14.53
CA GLU A 71 11.03 8.90 -15.66
C GLU A 71 9.96 9.96 -15.34
N PRO A 72 10.22 11.27 -15.59
CA PRO A 72 11.44 11.90 -16.11
C PRO A 72 12.49 12.24 -15.02
N ARG A 73 12.46 11.60 -13.84
CA ARG A 73 13.35 11.98 -12.72
C ARG A 73 14.78 11.51 -12.99
N GLU A 74 15.78 12.32 -12.66
CA GLU A 74 17.17 11.91 -12.80
C GLU A 74 17.49 10.77 -11.84
N ALA A 75 17.65 9.55 -12.37
CA ALA A 75 17.84 8.32 -11.59
C ALA A 75 19.08 8.33 -10.67
N ARG A 76 20.04 9.25 -10.89
CA ARG A 76 21.22 9.43 -10.03
C ARG A 76 20.94 10.27 -8.78
N LEU A 77 19.96 11.16 -8.85
CA LEU A 77 19.59 12.06 -7.75
C LEU A 77 18.37 11.54 -7.00
N TRP A 78 17.47 10.82 -7.69
CA TRP A 78 16.24 10.34 -7.10
C TRP A 78 16.43 8.97 -6.44
N PRO A 79 16.00 8.78 -5.19
CA PRO A 79 16.06 7.46 -4.56
C PRO A 79 15.12 6.48 -5.26
N SER A 80 15.41 5.19 -5.19
CA SER A 80 14.52 4.13 -5.72
C SER A 80 13.19 4.05 -4.97
N GLY A 81 13.15 4.50 -3.72
CA GLY A 81 11.91 4.69 -2.99
C GLY A 81 12.11 5.37 -1.64
N THR A 82 11.00 5.81 -1.05
CA THR A 82 10.97 6.55 0.22
C THR A 82 9.96 5.91 1.16
N ILE A 83 10.41 5.57 2.37
CA ILE A 83 9.51 5.08 3.42
C ILE A 83 8.64 6.25 3.89
N ILE A 84 7.33 6.05 3.91
CA ILE A 84 6.39 7.04 4.41
C ILE A 84 6.37 6.98 5.94
N THR A 85 6.51 8.14 6.57
CA THR A 85 6.44 8.34 8.01
C THR A 85 5.37 9.38 8.34
N GLU A 86 5.00 9.49 9.61
CA GLU A 86 4.05 10.51 10.07
C GLU A 86 4.49 11.94 9.71
N ASP A 87 5.80 12.19 9.71
CA ASP A 87 6.37 13.51 9.42
C ASP A 87 6.39 13.86 7.92
N ASN A 88 6.46 12.85 7.04
CA ASN A 88 6.70 13.07 5.61
C ASN A 88 5.52 12.69 4.72
N ILE A 89 4.41 12.17 5.29
CA ILE A 89 3.28 11.65 4.52
C ILE A 89 2.66 12.69 3.60
N GLU A 90 2.35 13.87 4.13
CA GLU A 90 1.70 14.92 3.34
C GLU A 90 2.60 15.33 2.16
N ALA A 91 3.88 15.58 2.41
CA ALA A 91 4.83 15.93 1.36
C ALA A 91 4.99 14.80 0.33
N SER A 92 5.06 13.55 0.79
CA SER A 92 5.21 12.37 -0.08
C SER A 92 4.00 12.17 -0.98
N LEU A 93 2.78 12.26 -0.43
CA LEU A 93 1.54 12.11 -1.19
C LEU A 93 1.34 13.28 -2.17
N ASN A 94 1.69 14.51 -1.79
CA ASN A 94 1.68 15.64 -2.71
C ASN A 94 2.67 15.44 -3.88
N LEU A 95 3.87 14.91 -3.63
CA LEU A 95 4.82 14.58 -4.70
C LEU A 95 4.29 13.51 -5.66
N VAL A 96 3.58 12.51 -5.15
CA VAL A 96 2.92 11.48 -5.98
C VAL A 96 1.79 12.11 -6.81
N ALA A 97 0.97 12.98 -6.21
CA ALA A 97 -0.13 13.65 -6.89
C ALA A 97 0.34 14.48 -8.10
N LEU A 98 1.50 15.12 -7.99
CA LEU A 98 2.11 15.91 -9.07
C LEU A 98 2.54 15.07 -10.27
N HIS A 99 2.86 13.78 -10.06
CA HIS A 99 3.45 12.92 -11.09
C HIS A 99 2.42 12.07 -11.84
N SER A 100 1.12 12.35 -11.63
CA SER A 100 -0.01 11.75 -12.39
C SER A 100 -0.02 10.22 -12.40
N GLY A 101 0.34 9.58 -11.28
CA GLY A 101 0.15 8.13 -11.10
C GLY A 101 1.25 7.24 -11.68
N LYS A 102 2.47 7.75 -11.96
CA LYS A 102 3.60 6.87 -12.31
C LYS A 102 4.31 6.28 -11.08
N ASP A 103 4.15 6.90 -9.92
CA ASP A 103 4.70 6.41 -8.67
C ASP A 103 3.77 5.35 -8.06
N VAL A 104 4.35 4.37 -7.37
CA VAL A 104 3.60 3.22 -6.83
C VAL A 104 3.80 3.15 -5.32
N LEU A 105 2.73 2.90 -4.56
CA LEU A 105 2.85 2.59 -3.14
C LEU A 105 3.14 1.11 -2.94
N GLU A 106 4.30 0.80 -2.38
CA GLU A 106 4.64 -0.53 -1.89
C GLU A 106 4.17 -0.65 -0.44
N VAL A 107 3.28 -1.61 -0.19
CA VAL A 107 2.67 -1.88 1.11
C VAL A 107 3.31 -3.12 1.71
N GLU A 108 3.83 -2.98 2.92
CA GLU A 108 4.30 -4.08 3.73
C GLU A 108 3.16 -4.61 4.59
N VAL A 109 2.96 -5.93 4.58
CA VAL A 109 1.88 -6.60 5.30
C VAL A 109 2.46 -7.73 6.13
N SER A 110 2.15 -7.74 7.43
CA SER A 110 2.40 -8.89 8.29
C SER A 110 1.22 -9.84 8.24
N THR A 111 1.49 -11.14 8.14
CA THR A 111 0.47 -12.19 8.22
C THR A 111 0.55 -12.89 9.56
N LYS A 112 -0.59 -12.98 10.27
CA LYS A 112 -0.72 -13.81 11.46
C LYS A 112 -1.77 -14.89 11.23
N GLU A 113 -1.41 -16.14 11.47
CA GLU A 113 -2.34 -17.28 11.43
C GLU A 113 -3.20 -17.26 12.71
N VAL A 114 -4.52 -17.28 12.55
CA VAL A 114 -5.45 -17.40 13.67
C VAL A 114 -5.92 -18.84 13.74
N GLU A 115 -5.43 -19.60 14.73
CA GLU A 115 -5.92 -20.95 15.02
C GLU A 115 -7.43 -20.91 15.25
N VAL A 116 -8.18 -21.65 14.43
CA VAL A 116 -9.61 -21.83 14.65
C VAL A 116 -9.75 -22.89 15.74
N GLU A 117 -10.07 -22.46 16.97
CA GLU A 117 -10.50 -23.37 18.03
C GLU A 117 -11.65 -24.23 17.48
N LYS A 118 -11.39 -25.54 17.33
CA LYS A 118 -12.44 -26.52 17.10
C LYS A 118 -13.35 -26.49 18.31
N LYS A 119 -14.54 -25.88 18.16
CA LYS A 119 -15.64 -26.14 19.11
C LYS A 119 -16.06 -27.59 18.92
N GLU A 120 -15.75 -28.39 19.94
CA GLU A 120 -16.16 -29.80 20.13
C GLU A 120 -17.68 -29.90 20.32
#